data_AF-Q1ZJU8-F1
#
_entry.id   AF-Q1ZJU8-F1
#
_cell.length_a   1.000
_cell.length_b   1.000
_cell.length_c   1.000
_cell.angle_alpha   90.00
_cell.angle_beta   90.00
_cell.angle_gamma   90.00
#
_symmetry.space_group_name_H-M   'P 1'
#
loop_
_entity.id
_entity.type
_entity.pdbx_description
1 polymer ?
#
loop_
_entity_poly.entity_id
_entity_poly.type
_entity_poly.pdbx_seq_one_letter_code
_entity_poly.pdbx_strand_id
1 'polypeptide(L)' 'MANQLQRTFKVGACVVPDPAPSLSLDIVFQLLCNQFPSLRHTNGIYESDGQLDVNTGVVTYVLPLIPPKTNG' A
#
# COMPACT_ATOMS: atom_id res chain seq x y z
N MET A 1 -21.81 -12.76 1.44
CA MET A 1 -21.06 -11.52 1.14
C MET A 1 -19.59 -11.82 1.44
N ALA A 2 -18.68 -11.60 0.49
CA ALA A 2 -17.27 -11.87 0.71
C ALA A 2 -16.75 -10.90 1.79
N ASN A 3 -16.29 -11.46 2.92
CA ASN A 3 -15.73 -10.70 4.02
C ASN A 3 -14.31 -10.24 3.62
N GLN A 4 -14.22 -9.15 2.86
CA GLN A 4 -12.92 -8.59 2.48
C GLN A 4 -12.24 -8.02 3.74
N LEU A 5 -11.03 -8.51 4.01
CA LEU A 5 -10.20 -8.02 5.11
C LEU A 5 -9.92 -6.53 4.91
N GLN A 6 -10.02 -5.75 6.00
CA GLN A 6 -9.67 -4.34 5.96
C GLN A 6 -8.18 -4.20 5.69
N ARG A 7 -7.82 -3.31 4.74
CA ARG A 7 -6.43 -3.07 4.35
C ARG A 7 -5.99 -1.66 4.71
N THR A 8 -4.72 -1.49 5.04
CA THR A 8 -4.06 -0.19 5.19
C THR A 8 -2.69 -0.20 4.51
N PHE A 9 -2.24 0.97 4.07
CA PHE A 9 -0.99 1.14 3.33
C PHE A 9 -0.07 2.09 4.09
N LYS A 10 1.11 1.61 4.47
CA LYS A 10 2.16 2.44 5.08
C LYS A 10 3.10 2.93 4.00
N VAL A 11 3.00 4.20 3.65
CA VAL A 11 3.86 4.88 2.66
C VAL A 11 4.84 5.78 3.40
N GLY A 12 6.06 5.30 3.63
CA GLY A 12 7.02 5.98 4.49
C GLY A 12 6.50 6.16 5.92
N ALA A 13 6.32 7.41 6.36
CA ALA A 13 5.76 7.75 7.67
C ALA A 13 4.23 7.87 7.66
N CYS A 14 3.59 7.88 6.49
CA CYS A 14 2.15 8.00 6.35
C CYS A 14 1.47 6.64 6.44
N VAL A 15 0.36 6.57 7.17
CA VAL A 15 -0.57 5.44 7.14
C VAL A 15 -1.82 5.89 6.39
N VAL A 16 -2.15 5.18 5.33
CA VAL A 16 -3.21 5.53 4.39
C VAL A 16 -4.25 4.41 4.44
N PRO A 17 -5.54 4.71 4.69
CA PRO A 17 -6.59 3.72 4.57
C PRO A 17 -6.72 3.28 3.11
N ASP A 18 -7.21 2.06 2.88
CA ASP A 18 -7.42 1.57 1.53
C ASP A 18 -8.40 2.45 0.74
N PRO A 19 -7.96 3.10 -0.35
CA PRO A 19 -8.82 3.98 -1.13
C PRO A 19 -9.90 3.23 -1.91
N ALA A 20 -9.73 1.91 -2.13
CA ALA A 20 -10.68 1.09 -2.87
C ALA A 20 -10.68 -0.38 -2.38
N PRO A 21 -11.32 -0.67 -1.23
CA PRO A 21 -11.33 -2.00 -0.62
C PRO A 21 -11.89 -3.11 -1.49
N SER A 22 -12.80 -2.78 -2.40
CA SER A 22 -13.42 -3.73 -3.32
C SER A 22 -12.58 -4.04 -4.56
N LEU A 23 -11.47 -3.32 -4.78
CA LEU A 23 -10.63 -3.46 -5.96
C LEU A 23 -9.34 -4.23 -5.65
N SER A 24 -8.72 -4.77 -6.70
CA SER A 24 -7.44 -5.47 -6.61
C SER A 24 -6.30 -4.53 -6.18
N LEU A 25 -5.25 -5.11 -5.60
CA LEU A 25 -4.06 -4.37 -5.20
C LEU A 25 -3.41 -3.61 -6.36
N ASP A 26 -3.47 -4.13 -7.60
CA ASP A 26 -2.94 -3.43 -8.78
C ASP A 26 -3.62 -2.09 -9.03
N ILE A 27 -4.95 -2.04 -8.93
CA ILE A 27 -5.71 -0.80 -9.12
C ILE A 27 -5.48 0.15 -7.93
N VAL A 28 -5.47 -0.39 -6.72
CA VAL A 28 -5.16 0.38 -5.52
C VAL A 28 -3.76 0.99 -5.60
N PHE A 29 -2.77 0.26 -6.11
CA PHE A 29 -1.43 0.76 -6.33
C PHE A 29 -1.39 1.92 -7.33
N GLN A 30 -2.17 1.84 -8.42
CA GLN A 30 -2.31 2.97 -9.35
C GLN A 30 -2.90 4.21 -8.68
N LEU A 31 -3.92 4.04 -7.84
CA LEU A 31 -4.50 5.13 -7.05
C LEU A 31 -3.48 5.73 -6.07
N LEU A 32 -2.72 4.88 -5.38
CA LEU A 32 -1.65 5.30 -4.49
C LEU A 32 -0.52 6.01 -5.25
N CYS A 33 -0.19 5.60 -6.48
CA CYS A 33 0.79 6.30 -7.32
C CYS A 33 0.33 7.69 -7.76
N ASN A 34 -0.98 7.94 -7.83
CA ASN A 34 -1.51 9.28 -8.09
C ASN A 34 -1.33 10.20 -6.87
N GLN A 35 -1.42 9.65 -5.66
CA GLN A 35 -1.20 10.38 -4.42
C GLN A 35 0.30 10.51 -4.05
N PHE A 36 1.08 9.46 -4.33
CA PHE A 36 2.50 9.34 -4.02
C PHE A 36 3.28 8.94 -5.29
N PRO A 37 3.63 9.91 -6.17
CA PRO A 37 4.27 9.64 -7.46
C PRO A 37 5.55 8.81 -7.40
N SER A 38 6.30 8.89 -6.30
CA SER A 38 7.52 8.11 -6.06
C SER A 38 7.30 6.61 -6.06
N LEU A 39 6.09 6.14 -5.73
CA LEU A 39 5.74 4.73 -5.76
C LEU A 39 5.79 4.13 -7.18
N ARG A 40 5.66 4.94 -8.24
CA ARG A 40 5.78 4.46 -9.63
C ARG A 40 7.11 3.80 -9.94
N HIS A 41 8.12 4.02 -9.10
CA HIS A 41 9.46 3.44 -9.25
C HIS A 41 9.67 2.19 -8.39
N THR A 42 8.63 1.68 -7.72
CA THR A 42 8.68 0.41 -6.99
C THR A 42 8.08 -0.73 -7.82
N ASN A 43 8.20 -1.97 -7.34
CA ASN A 43 7.71 -3.17 -8.02
C ASN A 43 6.21 -3.44 -7.80
N GLY A 44 5.42 -2.45 -7.38
CA GLY A 44 4.00 -2.68 -7.04
C GLY A 44 3.77 -3.17 -5.62
N ILE A 45 2.61 -3.78 -5.40
CA ILE A 45 2.19 -4.38 -4.12
C ILE A 45 1.80 -5.83 -4.40
N TYR A 46 2.38 -6.78 -3.66
CA TYR A 46 1.99 -8.18 -3.74
C TYR A 46 1.16 -8.58 -2.52
N GLU A 47 0.18 -9.47 -2.70
CA GLU A 47 -0.64 -10.00 -1.60
C GLU A 47 0.24 -10.64 -0.49
N SER A 48 1.37 -11.25 -0.88
CA SER A 48 2.34 -11.85 0.05
C SER A 48 3.03 -10.85 0.98
N ASP A 49 3.01 -9.56 0.64
CA ASP A 49 3.63 -8.51 1.45
C ASP A 49 2.71 -8.03 2.59
N GLY A 50 1.44 -8.49 2.58
CA GLY A 50 0.44 -8.14 3.56
C GLY A 50 0.76 -8.71 4.95
N GLN A 51 0.81 -7.84 5.95
CA GLN A 51 1.00 -8.22 7.34
C GLN A 51 -0.35 -8.15 8.07
N LEU A 52 -0.91 -9.30 8.41
CA LEU A 52 -2.14 -9.38 9.19
C LEU A 52 -1.86 -9.10 10.67
N ASP A 53 -2.50 -8.07 11.21
CA ASP A 53 -2.60 -7.90 12.66
C ASP A 53 -3.74 -8.78 13.20
N VAL A 54 -3.38 -9.79 13.97
CA VAL A 54 -4.33 -10.76 14.53
C VAL A 54 -5.29 -10.17 15.57
N ASN A 55 -4.95 -9.02 16.16
CA ASN A 55 -5.81 -8.38 17.17
C ASN A 55 -6.88 -7.51 16.52
N THR A 56 -6.54 -6.85 15.41
CA THR A 56 -7.43 -5.89 14.72
C THR A 56 -8.08 -6.47 13.47
N GLY A 57 -7.54 -7.56 12.91
CA GLY A 57 -7.98 -8.15 11.65
C GLY A 57 -7.62 -7.31 10.42
N VAL A 58 -6.75 -6.31 10.58
CA VAL A 58 -6.34 -5.40 9.51
C VAL A 58 -5.06 -5.92 8.86
N VAL A 59 -5.04 -5.94 7.53
CA VAL A 59 -3.84 -6.26 6.74
C VAL A 59 -3.11 -4.96 6.39
N THR A 60 -1.85 -4.85 6.78
CA THR A 60 -1.02 -3.69 6.48
C THR A 60 -0.01 -4.03 5.38
N TYR A 61 0.05 -3.20 4.36
CA TYR A 61 1.06 -3.26 3.30
C TYR A 61 2.09 -2.13 3.48
N VAL A 62 3.37 -2.46 3.57
CA VAL A 62 4.45 -1.48 3.74
C VAL A 62 5.10 -1.17 2.39
N LEU A 63 4.96 0.07 1.94
CA LEU A 63 5.46 0.53 0.65
C LEU A 63 6.73 1.37 0.84
N PRO A 64 7.86 0.98 0.24
CA PRO A 64 9.10 1.74 0.36
C PRO A 64 8.99 3.06 -0.43
N LEU A 65 9.29 4.17 0.22
CA LEU A 65 9.61 5.42 -0.48
C LEU A 65 11.08 5.38 -0.87
N ILE A 66 11.34 5.26 -2.17
CA ILE A 66 12.71 5.43 -2.69
C ILE A 66 13.08 6.91 -2.48
N PRO A 67 14.12 7.22 -1.69
CA PRO A 67 14.55 8.59 -1.50
C PRO A 67 14.99 9.19 -2.84
N PRO A 68 14.76 10.49 -3.08
CA PRO A 68 15.26 11.14 -4.29
C PRO A 68 16.78 10.99 -4.33
N LYS A 69 17.31 10.57 -5.49
CA LYS A 69 18.75 10.47 -5.70
C LYS A 69 19.40 11.82 -5.37
N THR A 70 20.19 11.86 -4.31
CA THR A 70 21.02 13.01 -3.97
C THR A 70 22.37 12.78 -4.65
N ASN A 71 22.50 13.24 -5.90
CA ASN A 71 23.82 13.38 -6.49
C ASN A 71 24.46 14.59 -5.78
N GLY A 72 25.46 14.32 -4.94
CA GLY A 72 26.27 15.36 -4.29
C GLY A 72 27.05 16.18 -5.29
#